data_AF-A0A0Q2V169-F1
#
_entry.id   AF-A0A0Q2V169-F1
#
_cell.length_a   1.000
_cell.length_b   1.000
_cell.length_c   1.000
_cell.angle_alpha   90.00
_cell.angle_beta   90.00
_cell.angle_gamma   90.00
#
_symmetry.space_group_name_H-M   'P 1'
#
loop_
_entity.id
_entity.type
_entity.pdbx_description
1 polymer ?
#
loop_
_entity_poly.entity_id
_entity_poly.type
_entity_poly.pdbx_seq_one_letter_code
_entity_poly.pdbx_strand_id
1 'polypeptide(L)'
;MSSDTEHQYRRLLDARVPDDEFLTPRDRRSLQQPVISAQPQNIFQSHLSQHTIFENETDPKLRRQGVFLRPVGETPDARLTEARIAAQETRLGVRLPEPWRQVYTHFNGGWSDRLYWGDPDDPRLNDPKGIIHAGHEYLRLEDAAPLRDFMVQEMPGHDWQRLDPRLIAIACRDCQAMVLDYREGDDPKVCSVFFSEYVDDPLDGWEQDEFTHWWPNMRVFFRGLYIQDRLV
;
A
#
# COMPACT_ATOMS: atom_id res chain seq x y z
N MET A 1 5.64 9.40 -20.32
CA MET A 1 4.59 9.60 -19.30
C MET A 1 3.66 10.71 -19.78
N SER A 2 2.34 10.61 -19.57
CA SER A 2 1.41 11.67 -20.00
C SER A 2 1.78 12.99 -19.30
N SER A 3 1.83 14.09 -20.05
CA SER A 3 2.10 15.43 -19.52
C SER A 3 1.17 15.82 -18.35
N ASP A 4 -0.02 15.22 -18.30
CA ASP A 4 -1.02 15.46 -17.25
C ASP A 4 -0.65 14.77 -15.92
N THR A 5 -0.14 13.53 -15.97
CA THR A 5 0.28 12.80 -14.75
C THR A 5 1.42 13.51 -14.01
N GLU A 6 2.43 13.99 -14.75
CA GLU A 6 3.55 14.74 -14.14
C GLU A 6 3.06 16.07 -13.57
N HIS A 7 2.15 16.77 -14.25
CA HIS A 7 1.58 18.01 -13.75
C HIS A 7 0.77 17.82 -12.46
N GLN A 8 -0.07 16.78 -12.40
CA GLN A 8 -0.84 16.42 -11.21
C GLN A 8 0.07 16.02 -10.04
N TYR A 9 1.10 15.22 -10.33
CA TYR A 9 2.09 14.82 -9.33
C TYR A 9 2.82 16.03 -8.74
N ARG A 10 3.34 16.93 -9.58
CA ARG A 10 4.03 18.15 -9.12
C ARG A 10 3.12 19.05 -8.30
N ARG A 11 1.87 19.24 -8.72
CA ARG A 11 0.88 20.02 -7.96
C ARG A 11 0.67 19.47 -6.54
N LEU A 12 0.63 18.15 -6.38
CA LEU A 12 0.51 17.53 -5.06
C LEU A 12 1.78 17.72 -4.21
N LEU A 13 2.97 17.64 -4.80
CA LEU A 13 4.22 17.92 -4.09
C LEU A 13 4.29 19.38 -3.61
N ASP A 14 3.88 20.32 -4.46
CA ASP A 14 3.91 21.76 -4.16
C ASP A 14 2.90 22.14 -3.06
N ALA A 15 1.82 21.38 -2.90
CA ALA A 15 0.81 21.59 -1.87
C ALA A 15 1.26 21.13 -0.47
N ARG A 16 2.41 20.44 -0.37
CA ARG A 16 2.91 19.92 0.90
C ARG A 16 3.50 21.02 1.76
N VAL A 17 3.09 21.07 3.03
CA VAL A 17 3.65 21.98 4.02
C VAL A 17 5.13 21.61 4.30
N PRO A 18 6.05 22.59 4.33
CA PRO A 18 7.43 22.36 4.75
C PRO A 18 7.49 22.12 6.26
N ASP A 19 8.08 21.00 6.69
CA ASP A 19 8.18 20.61 8.12
C ASP A 19 9.64 20.49 8.59
N ASP A 20 10.51 21.37 8.12
CA ASP A 20 11.95 21.26 8.35
C ASP A 20 12.44 21.93 9.65
N GLU A 21 11.62 22.77 10.29
CA GLU A 21 12.08 23.61 11.41
C GLU A 21 12.45 22.82 12.69
N PHE A 22 12.01 21.56 12.83
CA PHE A 22 12.20 20.77 14.06
C PHE A 22 12.92 19.43 13.87
N LEU A 23 13.60 19.21 12.74
CA LEU A 23 14.28 17.93 12.50
C LEU A 23 15.44 17.68 13.47
N THR A 24 15.40 16.56 14.18
CA THR A 24 16.49 16.10 15.03
C THR A 24 17.66 15.57 14.18
N PRO A 25 18.88 15.42 14.75
CA PRO A 25 19.98 14.75 14.07
C PRO A 25 19.70 13.29 13.67
N ARG A 26 18.73 12.63 14.32
CA ARG A 26 18.28 11.28 13.92
C ARG A 26 17.43 11.38 12.65
N ASP A 27 16.49 12.31 12.62
CA ASP A 27 15.60 12.51 11.46
C ASP A 27 16.41 12.86 10.21
N ARG A 28 17.36 13.79 10.33
CA ARG A 28 18.25 14.18 9.22
C ARG A 28 19.05 12.99 8.67
N ARG A 29 19.54 12.10 9.54
CA ARG A 29 20.25 10.88 9.11
C ARG A 29 19.32 9.89 8.42
N SER A 30 18.08 9.79 8.87
CA SER A 30 17.05 8.95 8.25
C SER A 30 16.75 9.41 6.82
N LEU A 31 16.58 10.72 6.60
CA LEU A 31 16.30 11.30 5.27
C LEU A 31 17.48 11.20 4.29
N GLN A 32 18.72 11.12 4.79
CA GLN A 32 19.93 10.95 3.96
C GLN A 32 20.14 9.53 3.43
N GLN A 33 19.32 8.56 3.85
CA GLN A 33 19.46 7.20 3.37
C GLN A 33 19.09 7.10 1.88
N PRO A 34 19.70 6.15 1.13
CA PRO A 34 19.35 5.91 -0.26
C PRO A 34 17.86 5.61 -0.45
N VAL A 35 17.27 6.27 -1.44
CA VAL A 35 15.90 6.01 -1.90
C VAL A 35 15.94 5.02 -3.07
N ILE A 36 15.03 4.05 -3.06
CA ILE A 36 14.83 3.12 -4.17
C ILE A 36 13.48 3.45 -4.82
N SER A 37 13.46 3.58 -6.15
CA SER A 37 12.19 3.76 -6.88
C SER A 37 11.27 2.56 -6.65
N ALA A 38 10.03 2.82 -6.23
CA ALA A 38 9.01 1.81 -6.10
C ALA A 38 8.47 1.43 -7.48
N GLN A 39 8.55 0.15 -7.81
CA GLN A 39 8.04 -0.45 -9.02
C GLN A 39 7.25 -1.71 -8.63
N PRO A 40 6.25 -2.13 -9.41
CA PRO A 40 5.44 -3.31 -9.08
C PRO A 40 6.25 -4.55 -8.69
N GLN A 41 7.40 -4.77 -9.34
CA GLN A 41 8.29 -5.90 -9.08
C GLN A 41 9.11 -5.83 -7.78
N ASN A 42 9.24 -4.65 -7.13
CA ASN A 42 10.14 -4.47 -5.99
C ASN A 42 9.48 -3.96 -4.70
N ILE A 43 8.25 -3.44 -4.76
CA ILE A 43 7.57 -2.84 -3.59
C ILE A 43 7.35 -3.80 -2.41
N PHE A 44 7.33 -5.11 -2.68
CA PHE A 44 7.17 -6.16 -1.68
C PHE A 44 8.29 -7.22 -1.67
N GLN A 45 9.40 -6.94 -2.35
CA GLN A 45 10.42 -7.97 -2.59
C GLN A 45 11.05 -8.52 -1.29
N SER A 46 11.16 -7.71 -0.24
CA SER A 46 11.65 -8.16 1.08
C SER A 46 10.71 -9.15 1.78
N HIS A 47 9.45 -9.27 1.34
CA HIS A 47 8.40 -10.07 1.99
C HIS A 47 7.98 -11.29 1.17
N LEU A 48 8.61 -11.52 0.01
CA LEU A 48 8.45 -12.74 -0.80
C LEU A 48 8.72 -14.02 -0.01
N SER A 49 9.50 -13.95 1.08
CA SER A 49 9.80 -15.08 1.96
C SER A 49 8.56 -15.76 2.56
N GLN A 50 7.45 -15.04 2.75
CA GLN A 50 6.20 -15.61 3.28
C GLN A 50 5.52 -16.57 2.31
N HIS A 51 5.79 -16.40 1.00
CA HIS A 51 5.28 -17.26 -0.05
C HIS A 51 6.32 -18.26 -0.55
N THR A 52 7.56 -18.16 -0.08
CA THR A 52 8.62 -19.10 -0.44
C THR A 52 8.40 -20.44 0.23
N ILE A 53 8.34 -21.50 -0.58
CA ILE A 53 8.35 -22.87 -0.09
C ILE A 53 9.80 -23.22 0.25
N PHE A 54 10.02 -23.65 1.48
CA PHE A 54 11.33 -24.10 1.95
C PHE A 54 11.35 -25.62 2.12
N GLU A 55 12.45 -26.23 1.73
CA GLU A 55 12.78 -27.63 2.05
C GLU A 55 14.06 -27.69 2.87
N ASN A 56 14.29 -28.83 3.53
CA ASN A 56 15.56 -29.08 4.21
C ASN A 56 16.73 -29.03 3.21
N GLU A 57 17.79 -28.33 3.59
CA GLU A 57 19.04 -28.33 2.83
C GLU A 57 19.67 -29.73 2.85
N THR A 58 20.14 -30.15 1.68
CA THR A 58 20.75 -31.47 1.45
C THR A 58 22.25 -31.38 1.19
N ASP A 59 22.79 -30.21 0.80
CA ASP A 59 24.23 -30.00 0.62
C ASP A 59 24.97 -29.98 1.97
N PRO A 60 25.89 -30.95 2.22
CA PRO A 60 26.66 -31.01 3.46
C PRO A 60 27.53 -29.77 3.71
N LYS A 61 27.98 -29.06 2.66
CA LYS A 61 28.80 -27.85 2.79
C LYS A 61 27.96 -26.68 3.30
N LEU A 62 26.78 -26.48 2.73
CA LEU A 62 25.86 -25.41 3.13
C LEU A 62 25.35 -25.63 4.57
N ARG A 63 25.06 -26.88 4.94
CA ARG A 63 24.69 -27.23 6.32
C ARG A 63 25.81 -26.96 7.33
N ARG A 64 27.07 -27.23 6.98
CA ARG A 64 28.23 -26.86 7.83
C ARG A 64 28.39 -25.35 7.98
N GLN A 65 27.88 -24.57 7.04
CA GLN A 65 27.85 -23.11 7.07
C GLN A 65 26.61 -22.56 7.78
N GLY A 66 25.76 -23.42 8.36
CA GLY A 66 24.57 -23.00 9.12
C GLY A 66 23.33 -22.75 8.25
N VAL A 67 23.34 -23.13 6.98
CA VAL A 67 22.17 -23.05 6.09
C VAL A 67 21.40 -24.38 6.19
N PHE A 68 20.22 -24.34 6.78
CA PHE A 68 19.40 -25.55 7.04
C PHE A 68 18.18 -25.68 6.13
N LEU A 69 17.76 -24.60 5.50
CA LEU A 69 16.59 -24.55 4.62
C LEU A 69 17.00 -23.96 3.28
N ARG A 70 16.48 -24.55 2.20
CA ARG A 70 16.65 -24.05 0.83
C ARG A 70 15.29 -23.63 0.27
N PRO A 71 15.21 -22.48 -0.43
CA PRO A 71 14.00 -22.12 -1.18
C PRO A 71 13.86 -23.07 -2.38
N VAL A 72 12.67 -23.61 -2.60
CA VAL A 72 12.38 -24.55 -3.71
C VAL A 72 11.28 -24.10 -4.65
N GLY A 73 10.60 -23.02 -4.32
CA GLY A 73 9.52 -22.46 -5.13
C GLY A 73 8.72 -21.43 -4.35
N GLU A 74 7.57 -21.06 -4.91
CA GLU A 74 6.60 -20.16 -4.31
C GLU A 74 5.24 -20.88 -4.20
N THR A 75 4.39 -20.45 -3.27
CA THR A 75 3.03 -20.99 -3.21
C THR A 75 2.25 -20.61 -4.48
N PRO A 76 1.32 -21.47 -4.97
CA PRO A 76 0.53 -21.19 -6.18
C PRO A 76 -0.29 -19.88 -6.13
N ASP A 77 -0.54 -19.37 -4.92
CA ASP A 77 -1.31 -18.15 -4.68
C ASP A 77 -0.43 -16.92 -4.45
N ALA A 78 0.90 -17.06 -4.53
CA ALA A 78 1.84 -15.96 -4.35
C ALA A 78 1.74 -14.89 -5.44
N ARG A 79 1.29 -15.29 -6.63
CA ARG A 79 1.16 -14.45 -7.82
C ARG A 79 -0.11 -14.83 -8.57
N LEU A 80 -0.81 -13.83 -9.09
CA LEU A 80 -2.04 -14.06 -9.84
C LEU A 80 -1.79 -14.04 -11.34
N THR A 81 -2.50 -14.92 -12.04
CA THR A 81 -2.60 -14.86 -13.50
C THR A 81 -3.64 -13.82 -13.90
N GLU A 82 -3.55 -13.31 -15.14
CA GLU A 82 -4.54 -12.40 -15.70
C GLU A 82 -5.98 -12.94 -15.61
N ALA A 83 -6.16 -14.25 -15.78
CA ALA A 83 -7.46 -14.90 -15.65
C ALA A 83 -7.99 -14.86 -14.21
N ARG A 84 -7.13 -15.06 -13.20
CA ARG A 84 -7.52 -14.92 -11.79
C ARG A 84 -7.84 -13.47 -11.43
N ILE A 85 -7.03 -12.51 -11.90
CA ILE A 85 -7.29 -11.08 -11.70
C ILE A 85 -8.65 -10.70 -12.28
N ALA A 86 -8.93 -11.09 -13.54
CA ALA A 86 -10.21 -10.80 -14.19
C ALA A 86 -11.41 -11.44 -13.48
N ALA A 87 -11.25 -12.64 -12.92
CA ALA A 87 -12.29 -13.28 -12.12
C ALA A 87 -12.58 -12.49 -10.83
N GLN A 88 -11.55 -12.00 -10.15
CA GLN A 88 -11.72 -11.19 -8.94
C GLN A 88 -12.30 -9.80 -9.23
N GLU A 89 -11.88 -9.16 -10.33
CA GLU A 89 -12.49 -7.92 -10.83
C GLU A 89 -14.00 -8.10 -11.09
N THR A 90 -14.37 -9.23 -11.70
CA THR A 90 -15.78 -9.59 -11.92
C THR A 90 -16.53 -9.76 -10.59
N ARG A 91 -15.92 -10.43 -9.60
CA ARG A 91 -16.50 -10.59 -8.26
C ARG A 91 -16.71 -9.23 -7.57
N LEU A 92 -15.73 -8.34 -7.69
CA LEU A 92 -15.78 -7.00 -7.09
C LEU A 92 -16.68 -6.04 -7.85
N GLY A 93 -17.01 -6.34 -9.12
CA GLY A 93 -17.75 -5.45 -9.99
C GLY A 93 -16.96 -4.20 -10.42
N VAL A 94 -15.62 -4.27 -10.38
CA VAL A 94 -14.71 -3.17 -10.74
C VAL A 94 -13.57 -3.67 -11.60
N ARG A 95 -12.91 -2.77 -12.34
CA ARG A 95 -11.65 -3.07 -13.03
C ARG A 95 -10.50 -2.40 -12.29
N LEU A 96 -9.50 -3.18 -11.89
CA LEU A 96 -8.32 -2.65 -11.23
C LEU A 96 -7.51 -1.78 -12.21
N PRO A 97 -6.92 -0.69 -11.73
CA PRO A 97 -5.94 0.07 -12.50
C PRO A 97 -4.74 -0.80 -12.90
N GLU A 98 -4.25 -0.60 -14.13
CA GLU A 98 -3.16 -1.39 -14.71
C GLU A 98 -1.91 -1.53 -13.81
N PRO A 99 -1.39 -0.46 -13.16
CA PRO A 99 -0.25 -0.61 -12.26
C PRO A 99 -0.52 -1.58 -11.09
N TRP A 100 -1.75 -1.67 -10.62
CA TRP A 100 -2.13 -2.56 -9.51
C TRP A 100 -2.34 -4.00 -9.95
N ARG A 101 -2.87 -4.20 -11.17
CA ARG A 101 -2.88 -5.54 -11.79
C ARG A 101 -1.47 -6.10 -11.84
N GLN A 102 -0.50 -5.29 -12.28
CA GLN A 102 0.91 -5.68 -12.34
C GLN A 102 1.46 -6.07 -10.97
N VAL A 103 1.12 -5.34 -9.91
CA VAL A 103 1.48 -5.75 -8.53
C VAL A 103 1.00 -7.17 -8.25
N TYR A 104 -0.27 -7.48 -8.48
CA TYR A 104 -0.82 -8.82 -8.23
C TYR A 104 -0.19 -9.93 -9.08
N THR A 105 0.38 -9.61 -10.25
CA THR A 105 1.15 -10.59 -11.06
C THR A 105 2.54 -10.89 -10.48
N HIS A 106 3.08 -9.99 -9.65
CA HIS A 106 4.37 -10.15 -8.99
C HIS A 106 4.24 -10.63 -7.55
N PHE A 107 3.15 -10.24 -6.87
CA PHE A 107 2.92 -10.52 -5.46
C PHE A 107 1.45 -10.31 -5.05
N ASN A 108 0.84 -11.33 -4.45
CA ASN A 108 -0.56 -11.33 -4.05
C ASN A 108 -0.72 -11.26 -2.53
N GLY A 109 -0.87 -10.02 -2.04
CA GLY A 109 -0.92 -9.71 -0.61
C GLY A 109 0.46 -9.72 0.05
N GLY A 110 0.61 -9.08 1.21
CA GLY A 110 1.83 -9.05 2.04
C GLY A 110 2.10 -7.67 2.64
N TRP A 111 3.31 -7.35 3.10
CA TRP A 111 3.55 -6.13 3.90
C TRP A 111 4.77 -5.32 3.41
N SER A 112 4.77 -4.02 3.69
CA SER A 112 5.93 -3.14 3.48
C SER A 112 5.91 -2.00 4.51
N ASP A 113 6.92 -1.94 5.37
CA ASP A 113 7.13 -0.87 6.35
C ASP A 113 7.90 0.34 5.80
N ARG A 114 8.46 0.18 4.60
CA ARG A 114 9.42 1.09 3.97
C ARG A 114 8.86 1.84 2.77
N LEU A 115 7.58 1.68 2.46
CA LEU A 115 6.96 2.30 1.30
C LEU A 115 6.35 3.67 1.68
N TYR A 116 6.78 4.71 1.00
CA TYR A 116 6.35 6.10 1.20
C TYR A 116 5.87 6.69 -0.11
N TRP A 117 5.11 7.79 -0.01
CA TRP A 117 4.69 8.59 -1.14
C TRP A 117 5.19 10.03 -1.01
N GLY A 118 5.91 10.55 -2.02
CA GLY A 118 6.45 11.90 -2.00
C GLY A 118 7.38 12.18 -3.19
N ASP A 119 8.30 13.12 -3.02
CA ASP A 119 9.40 13.33 -3.98
C ASP A 119 10.57 12.43 -3.56
N PRO A 120 10.97 11.43 -4.37
CA PRO A 120 12.11 10.57 -4.03
C PRO A 120 13.45 11.33 -4.01
N ASP A 121 13.53 12.49 -4.66
CA ASP A 121 14.72 13.35 -4.66
C ASP A 121 14.72 14.35 -3.47
N ASP A 122 13.55 14.53 -2.81
CA ASP A 122 13.35 15.36 -1.61
C ASP A 122 12.46 14.62 -0.58
N PRO A 123 12.92 13.49 0.00
CA PRO A 123 12.13 12.75 0.99
C PRO A 123 11.97 13.57 2.27
N ARG A 124 10.77 13.56 2.86
CA ARG A 124 10.43 14.27 4.11
C ARG A 124 9.86 13.34 5.17
N LEU A 125 10.11 13.65 6.44
CA LEU A 125 9.73 12.80 7.58
C LEU A 125 8.22 12.48 7.61
N ASN A 126 7.40 13.46 7.24
CA ASN A 126 5.93 13.38 7.19
C ASN A 126 5.38 12.87 5.85
N ASP A 127 6.21 12.35 4.94
CA ASP A 127 5.71 11.69 3.72
C ASP A 127 4.65 10.64 4.09
N PRO A 128 3.45 10.70 3.48
CA PRO A 128 2.44 9.68 3.64
C PRO A 128 3.03 8.29 3.39
N LYS A 129 2.62 7.32 4.20
CA LYS A 129 2.95 5.93 3.93
C LYS A 129 2.20 5.48 2.68
N GLY A 130 2.87 4.75 1.80
CA GLY A 130 2.24 4.18 0.60
C GLY A 130 1.32 3.00 0.94
N ILE A 131 1.58 2.32 2.05
CA ILE A 131 0.76 1.24 2.64
C ILE A 131 0.80 1.41 4.17
N ILE A 132 -0.30 1.07 4.83
CA ILE A 132 -0.55 1.30 6.25
C ILE A 132 0.57 0.69 7.14
N HIS A 133 0.89 1.38 8.23
CA HIS A 133 2.04 1.14 9.10
C HIS A 133 1.82 0.01 10.15
N ALA A 134 2.87 -0.78 10.38
CA ALA A 134 3.07 -1.74 11.49
C ALA A 134 2.18 -3.00 11.53
N GLY A 135 2.44 -3.97 10.65
CA GLY A 135 1.83 -5.32 10.67
C GLY A 135 0.60 -5.47 9.76
N HIS A 136 0.33 -4.47 8.92
CA HIS A 136 -0.82 -4.43 8.03
C HIS A 136 -0.50 -5.15 6.73
N GLU A 137 -1.37 -6.08 6.38
CA GLU A 137 -1.27 -6.84 5.15
C GLU A 137 -1.97 -6.07 4.02
N TYR A 138 -1.22 -5.72 2.99
CA TYR A 138 -1.79 -5.61 1.65
C TYR A 138 -2.62 -6.87 1.42
N LEU A 139 -3.89 -6.65 1.07
CA LEU A 139 -4.84 -7.74 0.93
C LEU A 139 -4.50 -8.54 -0.32
N ARG A 140 -4.64 -9.86 -0.20
CA ARG A 140 -4.75 -10.68 -1.40
C ARG A 140 -5.97 -10.20 -2.18
N LEU A 141 -5.92 -10.29 -3.50
CA LEU A 141 -7.03 -9.79 -4.31
C LEU A 141 -8.34 -10.55 -4.04
N GLU A 142 -8.24 -11.81 -3.61
CA GLU A 142 -9.39 -12.61 -3.15
C GLU A 142 -10.07 -12.02 -1.92
N ASP A 143 -9.30 -11.35 -1.05
CA ASP A 143 -9.77 -10.80 0.21
C ASP A 143 -10.27 -9.36 0.05
N ALA A 144 -9.85 -8.64 -1.00
CA ALA A 144 -10.35 -7.31 -1.30
C ALA A 144 -11.89 -7.27 -1.35
N ALA A 145 -12.46 -6.20 -0.80
CA ALA A 145 -13.91 -6.01 -0.66
C ALA A 145 -14.23 -4.51 -0.47
N PRO A 146 -15.53 -4.11 -0.50
CA PRO A 146 -15.95 -2.80 -0.04
C PRO A 146 -15.42 -2.49 1.36
N LEU A 147 -14.89 -1.27 1.56
CA LEU A 147 -14.28 -0.82 2.81
C LEU A 147 -15.22 -1.02 4.01
N ARG A 148 -16.51 -0.72 3.83
CA ARG A 148 -17.54 -0.88 4.86
C ARG A 148 -17.61 -2.30 5.44
N ASP A 149 -17.25 -3.32 4.66
CA ASP A 149 -17.33 -4.71 5.07
C ASP A 149 -16.18 -5.08 6.02
N PHE A 150 -15.03 -4.41 5.91
CA PHE A 150 -13.90 -4.52 6.84
C PHE A 150 -14.15 -3.74 8.12
N MET A 151 -14.64 -2.50 8.01
CA MET A 151 -14.77 -1.61 9.15
C MET A 151 -15.72 -2.14 10.24
N VAL A 152 -16.70 -2.98 9.87
CA VAL A 152 -17.56 -3.68 10.83
C VAL A 152 -16.76 -4.56 11.80
N GLN A 153 -15.66 -5.15 11.33
CA GLN A 153 -14.79 -6.01 12.13
C GLN A 153 -13.69 -5.21 12.84
N GLU A 154 -13.06 -4.27 12.13
CA GLU A 154 -11.94 -3.48 12.67
C GLU A 154 -12.39 -2.48 13.74
N MET A 155 -13.56 -1.86 13.57
CA MET A 155 -14.11 -0.85 14.47
C MET A 155 -15.59 -1.11 14.73
N PRO A 156 -15.93 -2.13 15.54
CA PRO A 156 -17.31 -2.50 15.80
C PRO A 156 -18.06 -1.41 16.57
N GLY A 157 -19.36 -1.26 16.29
CA GLY A 157 -20.24 -0.33 17.02
C GLY A 157 -20.63 0.94 16.27
N HIS A 158 -20.08 1.16 15.08
CA HIS A 158 -20.46 2.29 14.20
C HIS A 158 -21.31 1.82 12.99
N ASP A 159 -22.11 2.74 12.44
CA ASP A 159 -22.96 2.48 11.26
C ASP A 159 -22.17 2.63 9.95
N TRP A 160 -21.33 1.63 9.67
CA TRP A 160 -20.51 1.59 8.45
C TRP A 160 -21.33 1.41 7.17
N GLN A 161 -22.62 1.10 7.25
CA GLN A 161 -23.49 0.98 6.05
C GLN A 161 -23.63 2.31 5.30
N ARG A 162 -23.32 3.44 5.97
CA ARG A 162 -23.25 4.78 5.37
C ARG A 162 -22.06 4.97 4.43
N LEU A 163 -21.02 4.14 4.51
CA LEU A 163 -19.91 4.18 3.55
C LEU A 163 -20.36 3.64 2.19
N ASP A 164 -19.94 4.34 1.12
CA ASP A 164 -20.27 3.96 -0.25
C ASP A 164 -19.62 2.61 -0.60
N PRO A 165 -20.36 1.62 -1.13
CA PRO A 165 -19.81 0.31 -1.50
C PRO A 165 -18.77 0.36 -2.61
N ARG A 166 -18.64 1.49 -3.33
CA ARG A 166 -17.65 1.70 -4.40
C ARG A 166 -16.26 2.09 -3.87
N LEU A 167 -16.11 2.22 -2.56
CA LEU A 167 -14.82 2.33 -1.88
C LEU A 167 -14.27 0.93 -1.67
N ILE A 168 -13.36 0.48 -2.53
CA ILE A 168 -12.80 -0.89 -2.45
C ILE A 168 -11.48 -0.85 -1.67
N ALA A 169 -11.43 -1.53 -0.53
CA ALA A 169 -10.21 -1.63 0.27
C ALA A 169 -9.24 -2.66 -0.35
N ILE A 170 -7.98 -2.24 -0.45
CA ILE A 170 -6.84 -3.04 -0.94
C ILE A 170 -5.79 -3.25 0.16
N ALA A 171 -5.84 -2.47 1.23
CA ALA A 171 -5.21 -2.75 2.51
C ALA A 171 -6.15 -2.20 3.59
N CYS A 172 -6.28 -2.87 4.73
CA CYS A 172 -7.08 -2.37 5.84
C CYS A 172 -6.58 -3.00 7.13
N ARG A 173 -6.51 -2.20 8.20
CA ARG A 173 -6.48 -2.69 9.57
C ARG A 173 -6.55 -1.54 10.57
N ASP A 174 -7.14 -1.83 11.71
CA ASP A 174 -7.50 -0.87 12.76
C ASP A 174 -8.31 0.28 12.14
N CYS A 175 -7.92 1.52 12.41
CA CYS A 175 -8.55 2.73 11.92
C CYS A 175 -8.09 3.18 10.51
N GLN A 176 -7.29 2.39 9.79
CA GLN A 176 -6.68 2.83 8.54
C GLN A 176 -6.98 1.87 7.39
N ALA A 177 -7.11 2.43 6.17
CA ALA A 177 -7.24 1.64 4.95
C ALA A 177 -6.57 2.31 3.75
N MET A 178 -6.11 1.51 2.79
CA MET A 178 -5.82 1.94 1.42
C MET A 178 -7.02 1.56 0.56
N VAL A 179 -7.59 2.53 -0.14
CA VAL A 179 -8.87 2.40 -0.83
C VAL A 179 -8.77 2.87 -2.27
N LEU A 180 -9.43 2.15 -3.16
CA LEU A 180 -9.73 2.57 -4.53
C LEU A 180 -11.15 3.14 -4.54
N ASP A 181 -11.29 4.41 -4.89
CA ASP A 181 -12.56 5.12 -4.92
C ASP A 181 -13.13 5.17 -6.34
N TYR A 182 -14.14 4.33 -6.61
CA TYR A 182 -14.86 4.25 -7.88
C TYR A 182 -16.16 5.07 -7.90
N ARG A 183 -16.36 6.00 -6.97
CA ARG A 183 -17.63 6.77 -6.90
C ARG A 183 -17.89 7.64 -8.12
N GLU A 184 -16.82 8.06 -8.81
CA GLU A 184 -16.87 8.98 -9.96
C GLU A 184 -16.63 8.30 -11.32
N GLY A 185 -16.31 7.01 -11.36
CA GLY A 185 -16.10 6.26 -12.60
C GLY A 185 -15.13 5.08 -12.48
N ASP A 186 -14.70 4.56 -13.63
CA ASP A 186 -13.87 3.35 -13.74
C ASP A 186 -12.37 3.58 -13.55
N ASP A 187 -11.91 4.84 -13.52
CA ASP A 187 -10.54 5.22 -13.15
C ASP A 187 -10.56 5.75 -11.71
N PRO A 188 -10.27 4.91 -10.71
CA PRO A 188 -10.48 5.26 -9.32
C PRO A 188 -9.41 6.22 -8.80
N LYS A 189 -9.83 7.11 -7.90
CA LYS A 189 -8.88 7.80 -7.02
C LYS A 189 -8.28 6.78 -6.04
N VAL A 190 -7.07 7.06 -5.56
CA VAL A 190 -6.46 6.27 -4.48
C VAL A 190 -6.55 7.09 -3.21
N CYS A 191 -6.90 6.44 -2.10
CA CYS A 191 -7.01 7.09 -0.80
C CYS A 191 -6.29 6.26 0.26
N SER A 192 -5.45 6.91 1.06
CA SER A 192 -5.07 6.42 2.38
C SER A 192 -6.02 7.06 3.37
N VAL A 193 -6.97 6.30 3.91
CA VAL A 193 -7.99 6.79 4.83
C VAL A 193 -7.60 6.51 6.27
N PHE A 194 -7.95 7.45 7.15
CA PHE A 194 -7.92 7.31 8.60
C PHE A 194 -9.31 7.59 9.19
N PHE A 195 -9.73 6.76 10.14
CA PHE A 195 -10.96 6.91 10.92
C PHE A 195 -10.63 7.08 12.40
N SER A 196 -10.84 8.25 12.98
CA SER A 196 -10.56 8.43 14.41
C SER A 196 -11.46 7.55 15.28
N GLU A 197 -10.88 6.77 16.19
CA GLU A 197 -11.63 6.00 17.20
C GLU A 197 -12.12 6.88 18.36
N TYR A 198 -11.67 8.14 18.42
CA TYR A 198 -11.92 9.07 19.53
C TYR A 198 -13.07 10.05 19.26
N VAL A 199 -13.80 9.90 18.16
CA VAL A 199 -14.93 10.76 17.79
C VAL A 199 -16.24 9.99 17.82
N ASP A 200 -17.35 10.70 18.08
CA ASP A 200 -18.68 10.09 18.19
C ASP A 200 -19.18 9.49 16.86
N ASP A 201 -18.89 10.16 15.73
CA ASP A 201 -19.17 9.65 14.38
C ASP A 201 -17.87 9.64 13.55
N PRO A 202 -17.20 8.48 13.37
CA PRO A 202 -15.98 8.39 12.58
C PRO A 202 -16.20 8.67 11.10
N LEU A 203 -17.46 8.70 10.63
CA LEU A 203 -17.80 9.07 9.25
C LEU A 203 -18.02 10.57 9.07
N ASP A 204 -18.03 11.36 10.14
CA ASP A 204 -18.10 12.81 10.01
C ASP A 204 -16.72 13.37 9.66
N GLY A 205 -16.63 14.13 8.57
CA GLY A 205 -15.41 14.81 8.16
C GLY A 205 -14.22 13.94 7.71
N TRP A 206 -14.29 12.61 7.76
CA TRP A 206 -13.15 11.72 7.50
C TRP A 206 -12.42 11.97 6.16
N GLU A 207 -13.17 12.36 5.12
CA GLU A 207 -12.61 12.62 3.79
C GLU A 207 -11.64 13.80 3.76
N GLN A 208 -11.76 14.70 4.74
CA GLN A 208 -11.00 15.93 4.90
C GLN A 208 -10.07 15.87 6.13
N ASP A 209 -10.00 14.72 6.80
CA ASP A 209 -9.10 14.50 7.93
C ASP A 209 -7.64 14.70 7.51
N GLU A 210 -6.82 15.25 8.40
CA GLU A 210 -5.42 15.59 8.10
C GLU A 210 -4.55 14.36 7.80
N PHE A 211 -4.96 13.18 8.28
CA PHE A 211 -4.32 11.89 8.02
C PHE A 211 -4.93 11.14 6.83
N THR A 212 -5.99 11.67 6.23
CA THR A 212 -6.58 11.15 4.99
C THR A 212 -5.89 11.79 3.79
N HIS A 213 -5.27 10.96 2.94
CA HIS A 213 -4.51 11.41 1.77
C HIS A 213 -5.13 10.90 0.48
N TRP A 214 -5.34 11.82 -0.47
CA TRP A 214 -5.96 11.52 -1.76
C TRP A 214 -4.97 11.68 -2.92
N TRP A 215 -4.99 10.71 -3.82
CA TRP A 215 -4.32 10.77 -5.11
C TRP A 215 -5.35 10.64 -6.24
N PRO A 216 -5.24 11.44 -7.30
CA PRO A 216 -6.26 11.54 -8.33
C PRO A 216 -6.43 10.25 -9.14
N ASN A 217 -5.39 9.41 -9.21
CA ASN A 217 -5.42 8.12 -9.87
C ASN A 217 -4.19 7.28 -9.47
N MET A 218 -4.21 6.02 -9.86
CA MET A 218 -3.14 5.07 -9.56
C MET A 218 -1.78 5.45 -10.20
N ARG A 219 -1.77 6.17 -11.33
CA ARG A 219 -0.50 6.56 -11.98
C ARG A 219 0.23 7.63 -11.18
N VAL A 220 -0.50 8.61 -10.64
CA VAL A 220 0.06 9.63 -9.75
C VAL A 220 0.51 9.02 -8.42
N PHE A 221 -0.27 8.08 -7.88
CA PHE A 221 0.13 7.31 -6.71
C PHE A 221 1.47 6.59 -6.94
N PHE A 222 1.57 5.71 -7.94
CA PHE A 222 2.81 4.98 -8.24
C PHE A 222 3.99 5.89 -8.58
N ARG A 223 3.76 7.06 -9.20
CA ARG A 223 4.82 8.01 -9.54
C ARG A 223 5.52 8.54 -8.29
N GLY A 224 4.76 8.84 -7.23
CA GLY A 224 5.32 9.33 -5.97
C GLY A 224 5.80 8.23 -5.04
N LEU A 225 5.57 6.95 -5.34
CA LEU A 225 6.01 5.88 -4.47
C LEU A 225 7.53 5.71 -4.50
N TYR A 226 8.11 5.50 -3.33
CA TYR A 226 9.49 5.11 -3.17
C TYR A 226 9.72 4.31 -1.88
N ILE A 227 10.86 3.64 -1.82
CA ILE A 227 11.25 2.77 -0.70
C ILE A 227 12.46 3.40 0.02
N GLN A 228 12.38 3.55 1.34
CA GLN A 228 13.45 4.07 2.19
C GLN A 228 13.42 3.43 3.59
N ASP A 229 14.58 3.14 4.20
CA ASP A 229 14.66 2.43 5.49
C ASP A 229 14.66 3.39 6.69
N ARG A 230 13.60 4.18 6.84
CA ARG A 230 13.53 5.14 7.94
C ARG A 230 13.45 4.41 9.27
N LEU A 231 14.45 4.64 10.13
CA LEU A 231 14.40 4.22 11.52
C LEU A 231 13.40 5.12 12.27
N VAL A 232 12.11 4.79 12.18
CA VAL A 232 11.06 5.37 13.04
C VAL A 232 11.30 4.91 14.47
#